data_AF-A0A1Q6L6M0-F1
#
_entry.id   AF-A0A1Q6L6M0-F1
#
_cell.length_a   1.000
_cell.length_b   1.000
_cell.length_c   1.000
_cell.angle_alpha   90.00
_cell.angle_beta   90.00
_cell.angle_gamma   90.00
#
_symmetry.space_group_name_H-M   'P 1'
#
loop_
_entity.id
_entity.type
_entity.pdbx_description
1 polymer ?
#
loop_
_entity_poly.entity_id
_entity_poly.type
_entity_poly.pdbx_seq_one_letter_code
_entity_poly.pdbx_strand_id
1 'polypeptide(L)'
;MKKTGKIIILFAIIFFAISIFNLSYSADVKFSADTYKPSDLTKDDTKVAFDKAGIVLGAVRNISVVVSVITLMVIGIKYMFGSVEERANYKQTMIPYVIGCVLAAGGTTIVTFIYNAVR
;
A
#
# COMPACT_ATOMS: atom_id res chain seq x y z
N MET A 1 -1.11 -19.15 24.49
CA MET A 1 -0.67 -19.27 23.08
C MET A 1 0.50 -20.24 23.01
N LYS A 2 0.32 -21.42 22.40
CA LYS A 2 1.39 -22.42 22.25
C LYS A 2 2.61 -21.77 21.57
N LYS A 3 3.84 -22.20 21.90
CA LYS A 3 5.12 -21.57 21.46
C LYS A 3 5.14 -21.21 19.97
N THR A 4 4.51 -22.05 19.14
CA THR A 4 4.33 -21.85 17.69
C THR A 4 3.53 -20.59 17.32
N GLY A 5 2.47 -20.25 18.07
CA GLY A 5 1.67 -19.06 17.82
C GLY A 5 2.40 -17.75 18.16
N LYS A 6 3.34 -17.78 19.12
CA LYS A 6 4.18 -16.61 19.45
C LYS A 6 5.22 -16.34 18.35
N ILE A 7 5.78 -17.40 17.75
CA ILE A 7 6.76 -17.28 16.66
C ILE A 7 6.12 -16.71 15.39
N ILE A 8 4.88 -17.11 15.07
CA ILE A 8 4.15 -16.61 13.89
C ILE A 8 3.79 -15.13 14.05
N ILE A 9 3.33 -14.71 15.24
CA ILE A 9 3.03 -13.31 15.52
C ILE A 9 4.31 -12.46 15.48
N LEU A 10 5.44 -12.99 15.96
CA LEU A 10 6.73 -12.32 15.85
C LEU A 10 7.15 -12.11 14.38
N PHE A 11 6.99 -13.12 13.53
CA PHE A 11 7.26 -13.01 12.09
C PHE A 11 6.34 -11.99 11.39
N ALA A 12 5.05 -11.97 11.75
CA ALA A 12 4.07 -11.01 11.26
C ALA A 12 4.45 -9.57 11.63
N ILE A 13 4.86 -9.33 12.88
CA ILE A 13 5.30 -8.01 13.38
C ILE A 13 6.58 -7.57 12.66
N ILE A 14 7.55 -8.46 12.46
CA ILE A 14 8.79 -8.17 11.74
C ILE A 14 8.51 -7.80 10.27
N PHE A 15 7.62 -8.53 9.59
CA PHE A 15 7.26 -8.24 8.21
C PHE A 15 6.45 -6.94 8.07
N PHE A 16 5.61 -6.64 9.07
CA PHE A 16 4.91 -5.37 9.17
C PHE A 16 5.90 -4.20 9.38
N ALA A 17 6.91 -4.38 10.24
CA ALA A 17 7.97 -3.40 10.47
C ALA A 17 8.81 -3.11 9.21
N ILE A 18 9.10 -4.13 8.39
CA ILE A 18 9.80 -3.98 7.10
C ILE A 18 8.93 -3.19 6.09
N SER A 19 7.61 -3.37 6.12
CA SER A 19 6.68 -2.60 5.27
C SER A 19 6.62 -1.12 5.66
N ILE A 20 6.77 -0.82 6.96
CA ILE A 20 6.85 0.57 7.47
C ILE A 20 8.17 1.24 7.06
N PHE A 21 9.25 0.49 6.84
CA PHE A 21 10.54 1.06 6.40
C PHE A 21 10.49 1.73 5.01
N ASN A 22 9.53 1.35 4.16
CA ASN A 22 9.27 2.02 2.88
C ASN A 22 8.42 3.30 3.00
N LEU A 23 7.99 3.72 4.20
CA LEU A 23 7.39 5.04 4.44
C LEU A 23 8.41 6.19 4.42
N SER A 24 9.65 5.92 3.97
CA SER A 24 10.73 6.88 3.98
C SER A 24 10.42 8.10 3.08
N TYR A 25 10.09 9.19 3.77
CA TYR A 25 10.29 10.59 3.42
C TYR A 25 9.40 11.18 2.32
N SER A 26 8.27 11.74 2.74
CA SER A 26 7.81 13.06 2.26
C SER A 26 8.10 14.13 3.33
N ALA A 27 9.23 14.04 4.02
CA ALA A 27 9.67 15.11 4.91
C ALA A 27 10.43 16.16 4.09
N ASP A 28 9.67 16.94 3.31
CA ASP A 28 9.83 18.40 3.17
C ASP A 28 8.76 18.99 2.25
N VAL A 29 7.50 18.55 2.36
CA VAL A 29 6.45 19.08 1.48
C VAL A 29 5.72 20.16 2.24
N LYS A 30 6.16 21.42 2.06
CA LYS A 30 5.29 22.58 2.22
C LYS A 30 4.08 22.41 1.29
N PHE A 31 3.09 21.65 1.75
CA PHE A 31 1.86 21.33 1.04
C PHE A 31 0.91 22.52 1.20
N SER A 32 1.21 23.62 0.51
CA SER A 32 0.32 24.78 0.44
C SER A 32 -0.21 24.89 -0.98
N ALA A 33 -1.50 24.61 -1.14
CA ALA A 33 -2.23 24.86 -2.39
C ALA A 33 -2.20 26.35 -2.77
N ASP A 34 -1.97 27.24 -1.79
CA ASP A 34 -1.90 28.69 -1.99
C ASP A 34 -0.61 29.20 -2.64
N THR A 35 0.47 28.42 -2.66
CA THR A 35 1.79 28.91 -3.11
C THR A 35 2.00 28.79 -4.63
N TYR A 36 1.14 28.06 -5.34
CA TYR A 36 1.26 27.86 -6.79
C TYR A 36 0.10 28.56 -7.51
N LYS A 37 0.37 29.77 -8.02
CA LYS A 37 -0.52 30.59 -8.85
C LYS A 37 0.26 31.13 -10.05
N PRO A 38 0.60 30.29 -11.05
CA PRO A 38 1.26 30.78 -12.25
C PRO A 38 0.29 31.68 -13.02
N SER A 39 0.71 32.90 -13.32
CA SER A 39 -0.05 33.84 -14.18
C SER A 39 -0.01 33.43 -15.65
N ASP A 40 1.05 32.73 -16.07
CA ASP A 40 1.24 32.10 -17.38
C ASP A 40 1.91 30.73 -17.20
N LEU A 41 1.41 29.70 -17.90
CA LEU A 41 1.94 28.33 -17.79
C LEU A 41 3.26 28.20 -18.57
N THR A 42 4.35 27.91 -17.86
CA THR A 42 5.69 27.67 -18.43
C THR A 42 6.06 26.17 -18.33
N LYS A 43 7.10 25.72 -19.05
CA LYS A 43 7.56 24.31 -18.94
C LYS A 43 8.02 23.92 -17.54
N ASP A 44 8.52 24.85 -16.73
CA ASP A 44 8.96 24.56 -15.36
C ASP A 44 7.78 24.36 -14.39
N ASP A 45 6.62 24.96 -14.67
CA ASP A 45 5.38 24.74 -13.93
C ASP A 45 4.89 23.28 -14.02
N THR A 46 5.16 22.66 -15.17
CA THR A 46 4.84 21.23 -15.38
C THR A 46 5.67 20.35 -14.45
N LYS A 47 6.96 20.65 -14.23
CA LYS A 47 7.81 19.90 -13.30
C LYS A 47 7.31 19.98 -11.86
N VAL A 48 6.92 21.17 -11.42
CA VAL A 48 6.37 21.40 -10.07
C VAL A 48 5.09 20.59 -9.87
N ALA A 49 4.22 20.51 -10.89
CA ALA A 49 3.00 19.70 -10.84
C ALA A 49 3.31 18.20 -10.77
N PHE A 50 4.25 17.70 -11.58
CA PHE A 50 4.69 16.31 -11.52
C PHE A 50 5.27 15.98 -10.14
N ASP A 51 6.22 16.77 -9.62
CA ASP A 51 6.84 16.53 -8.32
C ASP A 51 5.80 16.40 -7.18
N LYS A 52 4.78 17.27 -7.18
CA LYS A 52 3.66 17.19 -6.24
C LYS A 52 2.82 15.92 -6.43
N ALA A 53 2.53 15.54 -7.66
CA ALA A 53 1.80 14.31 -7.96
C ALA A 53 2.59 13.06 -7.55
N GLY A 54 3.92 13.05 -7.70
CA GLY A 54 4.78 11.96 -7.28
C GLY A 54 4.72 11.68 -5.77
N ILE A 55 4.66 12.73 -4.95
CA ILE A 55 4.49 12.62 -3.49
C ILE A 55 3.15 11.93 -3.14
N VAL A 56 2.06 12.42 -3.72
CA VAL A 56 0.71 11.86 -3.47
C VAL A 56 0.63 10.42 -3.94
N LEU A 57 1.16 10.12 -5.12
CA LEU A 57 1.15 8.79 -5.70
C LEU A 57 1.98 7.81 -4.87
N GLY A 58 3.14 8.24 -4.37
CA GLY A 58 3.96 7.48 -3.44
C GLY A 58 3.22 7.14 -2.15
N ALA A 59 2.52 8.11 -1.56
CA ALA A 59 1.71 7.89 -0.36
C ALA A 59 0.58 6.88 -0.59
N VAL A 60 -0.18 7.03 -1.68
CA VAL A 60 -1.29 6.11 -2.03
C VAL A 60 -0.77 4.69 -2.29
N ARG A 61 0.33 4.54 -3.03
CA ARG A 61 0.96 3.24 -3.28
C ARG A 61 1.40 2.55 -1.99
N ASN A 62 2.00 3.31 -1.07
CA ASN A 62 2.46 2.73 0.19
C ASN A 62 1.28 2.28 1.06
N ILE A 63 0.24 3.11 1.18
CA ILE A 63 -0.97 2.76 1.93
C ILE A 63 -1.65 1.52 1.31
N SER A 64 -1.78 1.46 -0.02
CA SER A 64 -2.46 0.34 -0.70
C SER A 64 -1.75 -1.00 -0.44
N VAL A 65 -0.41 -1.01 -0.48
CA VAL A 65 0.39 -2.20 -0.23
C VAL A 65 0.26 -2.65 1.21
N VAL A 66 0.37 -1.73 2.17
CA VAL A 66 0.25 -2.04 3.60
C VAL A 66 -1.13 -2.65 3.92
N VAL A 67 -2.21 -2.03 3.45
CA VAL A 67 -3.58 -2.54 3.69
C VAL A 67 -3.78 -3.92 3.06
N SER A 68 -3.25 -4.14 1.85
CA SER A 68 -3.32 -5.43 1.17
C SER A 68 -2.61 -6.53 1.96
N VAL A 69 -1.41 -6.26 2.46
CA VAL A 69 -0.63 -7.22 3.26
C VAL A 69 -1.34 -7.57 4.57
N ILE A 70 -1.88 -6.57 5.30
CA ILE A 70 -2.63 -6.82 6.54
C ILE A 70 -3.84 -7.71 6.25
N THR A 71 -4.60 -7.40 5.21
CA THR A 71 -5.82 -8.13 4.84
C THR A 71 -5.51 -9.59 4.54
N LEU A 72 -4.49 -9.85 3.72
CA LEU A 72 -4.04 -11.21 3.40
C LEU A 72 -3.53 -11.95 4.64
N MET A 73 -2.81 -11.26 5.52
CA MET A 73 -2.30 -11.85 6.75
C MET A 73 -3.42 -12.28 7.71
N VAL A 74 -4.43 -11.43 7.92
CA VAL A 74 -5.57 -11.74 8.78
C VAL A 74 -6.33 -12.96 8.26
N ILE A 75 -6.60 -13.01 6.95
CA ILE A 75 -7.32 -14.11 6.33
C ILE A 75 -6.46 -15.39 6.34
N GLY A 76 -5.16 -15.28 6.07
CA GLY A 76 -4.22 -16.41 6.14
C GLY A 76 -4.15 -17.03 7.54
N ILE A 77 -4.08 -16.20 8.58
CA ILE A 77 -4.11 -16.66 9.98
C ILE A 77 -5.44 -17.33 10.30
N LYS A 78 -6.57 -16.71 9.94
CA LYS A 78 -7.91 -17.28 10.14
C LYS A 78 -8.07 -18.63 9.45
N TYR A 79 -7.52 -18.78 8.25
CA TYR A 79 -7.49 -20.05 7.54
C TYR A 79 -6.62 -21.10 8.25
N MET A 80 -5.43 -20.75 8.75
CA MET A 80 -4.54 -21.70 9.42
C MET A 80 -5.10 -22.21 10.76
N PHE A 81 -5.74 -21.34 11.55
CA PHE A 81 -6.20 -21.68 12.90
C PHE A 81 -7.69 -21.97 13.02
N GLY A 82 -8.47 -21.73 11.95
CA GLY A 82 -9.90 -22.02 11.95
C GLY A 82 -10.20 -23.52 12.01
N SER A 83 -11.42 -23.83 12.48
CA SER A 83 -11.98 -25.18 12.43
C SER A 83 -12.14 -25.69 10.99
N VAL A 84 -12.48 -26.97 10.81
CA VAL A 84 -12.66 -27.55 9.47
C VAL A 84 -13.77 -26.84 8.68
N GLU A 85 -14.85 -26.46 9.36
CA GLU A 85 -15.97 -25.69 8.77
C GLU A 85 -15.56 -24.25 8.45
N GLU A 86 -14.87 -23.58 9.37
CA GLU A 86 -14.38 -22.22 9.16
C GLU A 86 -13.38 -22.15 7.99
N ARG A 87 -12.50 -23.14 7.86
CA ARG A 87 -11.55 -23.24 6.75
C ARG A 87 -12.24 -23.31 5.39
N ALA A 88 -13.35 -24.03 5.28
CA ALA A 88 -14.12 -24.12 4.04
C ALA A 88 -14.72 -22.75 3.67
N ASN A 89 -15.27 -22.05 4.66
CA ASN A 89 -15.85 -20.72 4.47
C ASN A 89 -14.79 -19.66 4.15
N TYR A 90 -13.66 -19.66 4.87
CA TYR A 90 -12.53 -18.78 4.59
C TYR A 90 -11.93 -19.04 3.22
N LYS A 91 -11.86 -20.29 2.75
CA LYS A 91 -11.35 -20.60 1.40
C LYS A 91 -12.23 -20.00 0.31
N GLN A 92 -13.55 -20.06 0.46
CA GLN A 92 -14.49 -19.47 -0.51
C GLN A 92 -14.42 -17.93 -0.51
N THR A 93 -14.38 -17.33 0.68
CA THR A 93 -14.32 -15.87 0.82
C THR A 93 -12.94 -15.28 0.55
N MET A 94 -11.87 -16.08 0.51
CA MET A 94 -10.50 -15.61 0.27
C MET A 94 -10.30 -15.02 -1.13
N ILE A 95 -10.96 -15.56 -2.14
CA ILE A 95 -10.80 -15.14 -3.55
C ILE A 95 -11.08 -13.64 -3.74
N PRO A 96 -12.25 -13.09 -3.34
CA PRO A 96 -12.52 -11.65 -3.51
C PRO A 96 -11.53 -10.75 -2.75
N TYR A 97 -11.05 -11.16 -1.57
CA TYR A 97 -10.02 -10.40 -0.85
C TYR A 97 -8.68 -10.41 -1.57
N VAL A 98 -8.26 -11.55 -2.11
CA VAL A 98 -7.03 -11.66 -2.91
C VAL A 98 -7.13 -10.77 -4.16
N ILE A 99 -8.27 -10.80 -4.86
CA ILE A 99 -8.50 -9.92 -6.02
C ILE A 99 -8.41 -8.45 -5.60
N GLY A 100 -9.05 -8.06 -4.50
CA GLY A 100 -8.97 -6.69 -3.97
C GLY A 100 -7.53 -6.24 -3.68
N CYS A 101 -6.73 -7.13 -3.06
CA CYS A 101 -5.32 -6.87 -2.79
C CYS A 101 -4.48 -6.74 -4.07
N VAL A 102 -4.72 -7.60 -5.06
CA VAL A 102 -4.06 -7.53 -6.38
C VAL A 102 -4.42 -6.24 -7.11
N LEU A 103 -5.68 -5.81 -7.05
CA LEU A 103 -6.10 -4.54 -7.65
C LEU A 103 -5.52 -3.33 -6.94
N ALA A 104 -5.49 -3.34 -5.60
CA ALA A 104 -4.93 -2.24 -4.81
C ALA A 104 -3.41 -2.09 -5.03
N ALA A 105 -2.65 -3.20 -4.99
CA ALA A 105 -1.22 -3.19 -5.23
C ALA A 105 -0.88 -3.00 -6.72
N GLY A 106 -1.55 -3.74 -7.61
CA GLY A 106 -1.32 -3.70 -9.05
C GLY A 106 -1.75 -2.37 -9.68
N GLY A 107 -2.94 -1.88 -9.34
CA GLY A 107 -3.45 -0.60 -9.87
C GLY A 107 -2.56 0.58 -9.52
N THR A 108 -2.15 0.69 -8.25
CA THR A 108 -1.21 1.74 -7.84
C THR A 108 0.17 1.60 -8.48
N THR A 109 0.64 0.37 -8.72
CA THR A 109 1.89 0.10 -9.44
C THR A 109 1.79 0.52 -10.91
N ILE A 110 0.69 0.22 -11.60
CA ILE A 110 0.45 0.62 -12.99
C ILE A 110 0.44 2.14 -13.12
N VAL A 111 -0.28 2.85 -12.23
CA VAL A 111 -0.33 4.32 -12.25
C VAL A 111 1.07 4.90 -11.99
N THR A 112 1.82 4.34 -11.04
CA THR A 112 3.22 4.74 -10.78
C THR A 112 4.11 4.53 -12.00
N PHE A 113 3.95 3.41 -12.70
CA PHE A 113 4.71 3.11 -13.91
C PHE A 113 4.45 4.15 -15.01
N ILE A 114 3.17 4.47 -15.27
CA ILE A 114 2.79 5.49 -16.26
C ILE A 114 3.34 6.86 -15.86
N TYR A 115 3.19 7.25 -14.59
CA TYR A 115 3.74 8.51 -14.07
C TYR A 115 5.24 8.63 -14.32
N ASN A 116 6.01 7.56 -14.07
CA ASN A 116 7.45 7.55 -14.32
C ASN A 116 7.82 7.54 -15.82
N ALA A 117 6.94 7.05 -16.69
CA ALA A 117 7.18 7.02 -18.13
C ALA A 117 6.88 8.37 -18.83
N VAL A 118 6.00 9.19 -18.24
CA VAL A 118 5.54 10.47 -18.81
C VAL A 118 6.28 11.68 -18.22
N ARG A 119 6.69 11.59 -16.96
CA ARG A 119 7.51 12.61 -16.29
C ARG A 119 8.89 12.73 -16.93
#